data_AF-A0A2V6YPG2-F1
#
_entry.id   AF-A0A2V6YPG2-F1
#
_cell.length_a   1.000
_cell.length_b   1.000
_cell.length_c   1.000
_cell.angle_alpha   90.00
_cell.angle_beta   90.00
_cell.angle_gamma   90.00
#
_symmetry.space_group_name_H-M   'P 1'
#
loop_
_entity.id
_entity.type
_entity.pdbx_description
1 polymer ?
#
loop_
_entity_poly.entity_id
_entity_poly.type
_entity_poly.pdbx_seq_one_letter_code
_entity_poly.pdbx_strand_id
1 'polypeptide(L)'
;KGGDKAYRLLADAMDKQGRVALAKFVMRGKESLVLIRPAQGGLMLHTMYFADEVRDFGEIDRGQSAKIKPGELDLAGQLIDGLSSDEFHPEQYEDEYRHRVLDLVNQKVEGKEVTVAAPEAPRAQVIDLMEALKESLAKRVATGEKRPLAKAKRSEEAAPAPPKRAQAAKK
;
A
#
# COMPACT_ATOMS: atom_id res chain seq x y z
N LYS A 1 35.13 15.27 10.59
CA LYS A 1 35.45 15.33 9.13
C LYS A 1 36.04 14.01 8.58
N GLY A 2 35.90 12.86 9.25
CA GLY A 2 36.45 11.57 8.77
C GLY A 2 35.41 10.50 8.43
N GLY A 3 34.13 10.73 8.73
CA GLY A 3 33.07 9.73 8.56
C GLY A 3 32.63 9.54 7.11
N ASP A 4 32.73 10.58 6.28
CA ASP A 4 32.13 10.60 4.95
C ASP A 4 32.72 9.53 4.02
N LYS A 5 34.05 9.33 4.09
CA LYS A 5 34.73 8.29 3.32
C LYS A 5 34.32 6.89 3.78
N ALA A 6 34.20 6.66 5.09
CA ALA A 6 33.80 5.38 5.64
C ALA A 6 32.34 5.06 5.32
N TYR A 7 31.46 6.06 5.44
CA TYR A 7 30.04 5.96 5.09
C TYR A 7 29.86 5.58 3.61
N ARG A 8 30.53 6.30 2.70
CA ARG A 8 30.40 6.04 1.26
C ARG A 8 31.01 4.70 0.87
N LEU A 9 32.17 4.34 1.44
CA LEU A 9 32.77 3.02 1.22
C LEU A 9 31.83 1.89 1.63
N LEU A 10 31.14 2.03 2.78
CA LEU A 10 30.18 1.03 3.23
C LEU A 10 28.97 0.95 2.29
N ALA A 11 28.39 2.09 1.92
CA ALA A 11 27.24 2.13 1.00
C ALA A 11 27.57 1.47 -0.34
N ASP A 12 28.70 1.83 -0.95
CA ASP A 12 29.15 1.28 -2.24
C ASP A 12 29.48 -0.22 -2.13
N ALA A 13 30.09 -0.66 -1.01
CA ALA A 13 30.39 -2.06 -0.78
C ALA A 13 29.13 -2.92 -0.60
N MET A 14 28.13 -2.42 0.14
CA MET A 14 26.85 -3.09 0.31
C MET A 14 26.10 -3.22 -1.01
N ASP A 15 26.09 -2.15 -1.81
CA ASP A 15 25.45 -2.13 -3.14
C ASP A 15 26.10 -3.14 -4.08
N LYS A 16 27.43 -3.12 -4.16
CA LYS A 16 28.19 -4.06 -4.99
C LYS A 16 28.00 -5.52 -4.60
N GLN A 17 27.79 -5.79 -3.30
CA GLN A 17 27.57 -7.14 -2.81
C GLN A 17 26.09 -7.57 -2.81
N GLY A 18 25.15 -6.64 -3.10
CA GLY A 18 23.71 -6.91 -3.00
C GLY A 18 23.28 -7.30 -1.59
N ARG A 19 23.93 -6.75 -0.56
CA ARG A 19 23.67 -7.09 0.85
C ARG A 19 23.01 -5.93 1.58
N VAL A 20 22.19 -6.29 2.57
CA VAL A 20 21.59 -5.38 3.54
C VAL A 20 22.10 -5.72 4.93
N ALA A 21 22.09 -4.73 5.82
CA ALA A 21 22.49 -4.92 7.22
C ALA A 21 21.26 -4.94 8.11
N LEU A 22 21.28 -5.80 9.12
CA LEU A 22 20.30 -5.83 10.21
C LEU A 22 20.96 -5.27 11.47
N ALA A 23 20.26 -4.39 12.17
CA ALA A 23 20.76 -3.77 13.38
C ALA A 23 19.61 -3.48 14.36
N LYS A 24 19.98 -3.16 15.59
CA LYS A 24 19.09 -2.58 16.60
C LYS A 24 19.37 -1.09 16.70
N PHE A 25 18.33 -0.29 16.71
CA PHE A 25 18.42 1.17 16.80
C PHE A 25 17.50 1.69 17.90
N VAL A 26 17.99 2.60 18.72
CA VAL A 26 17.21 3.21 19.79
C VAL A 26 16.85 4.63 19.39
N MET A 27 15.55 4.92 19.30
CA MET A 27 15.03 6.26 19.03
C MET A 27 13.99 6.62 20.09
N ARG A 28 14.14 7.80 20.71
CA ARG A 28 13.18 8.33 21.71
C ARG A 28 12.88 7.33 22.85
N GLY A 29 13.90 6.58 23.29
CA GLY A 29 13.79 5.60 24.37
C GLY A 29 13.18 4.24 23.99
N LYS A 30 12.82 4.01 22.72
CA LYS A 30 12.35 2.71 22.23
C LYS A 30 13.42 2.06 21.34
N GLU A 31 13.78 0.81 21.63
CA GLU A 31 14.59 -0.03 20.74
C GLU A 31 13.72 -0.55 19.58
N SER A 32 14.25 -0.55 18.37
CA SER A 32 13.59 -1.08 17.18
C SER A 32 14.57 -1.90 16.35
N LEU A 33 14.07 -2.96 15.72
CA LEU A 33 14.80 -3.70 14.70
C LEU A 33 14.82 -2.84 13.42
N VAL A 34 15.99 -2.70 12.80
CA VAL A 34 16.14 -1.91 11.58
C VAL A 34 16.90 -2.68 10.51
N LEU A 35 16.52 -2.42 9.26
CA LEU A 35 17.23 -2.86 8.07
C LEU A 35 17.87 -1.63 7.42
N ILE A 36 19.18 -1.70 7.17
CA ILE A 36 19.94 -0.68 6.48
C ILE A 36 20.28 -1.21 5.10
N ARG A 37 19.87 -0.49 4.05
CA ARG A 37 20.13 -0.86 2.65
C ARG A 37 20.77 0.28 1.88
N PRO A 38 21.63 -0.03 0.89
CA PRO A 38 22.08 0.99 -0.05
C PRO A 38 20.89 1.44 -0.91
N ALA A 39 20.75 2.75 -1.08
CA ALA A 39 19.74 3.36 -1.95
C ALA A 39 20.17 4.77 -2.37
N GLN A 40 19.94 5.13 -3.63
CA GLN A 40 20.15 6.49 -4.16
C GLN A 40 21.55 7.08 -3.86
N GLY A 41 22.60 6.24 -3.85
CA GLY A 41 23.98 6.67 -3.57
C GLY A 41 24.31 6.90 -2.10
N GLY A 42 23.44 6.48 -1.18
CA GLY A 42 23.64 6.49 0.27
C GLY A 42 23.04 5.25 0.94
N LEU A 43 22.76 5.38 2.25
CA LEU A 43 22.13 4.35 3.07
C LEU A 43 20.73 4.80 3.49
N MET A 44 19.78 3.89 3.36
CA MET A 44 18.40 4.05 3.80
C MET A 44 18.12 3.09 4.96
N LEU A 45 17.51 3.62 6.02
CA LEU A 45 17.13 2.86 7.20
C LEU A 45 15.61 2.61 7.17
N HIS A 46 15.24 1.34 7.32
CA HIS A 46 13.86 0.87 7.43
C HIS A 46 13.64 0.35 8.83
N THR A 47 12.61 0.84 9.52
CA THR A 47 12.18 0.25 10.78
C THR A 47 11.35 -0.99 10.52
N MET A 48 11.61 -2.06 11.27
CA MET A 48 10.92 -3.34 11.17
C MET A 48 10.26 -3.69 12.49
N TYR A 49 9.18 -4.45 12.41
CA TYR A 49 8.57 -5.10 13.56
C TYR A 49 9.42 -6.29 14.01
N PHE A 50 9.45 -6.55 15.31
CA PHE A 50 9.94 -7.81 15.85
C PHE A 50 8.96 -8.95 15.57
N ALA A 51 9.42 -10.19 15.69
CA ALA A 51 8.60 -11.37 15.38
C ALA A 51 7.33 -11.47 16.24
N ASP A 52 7.41 -11.05 17.50
CA ASP A 52 6.29 -10.99 18.45
C ASP A 52 5.31 -9.83 18.18
N GLU A 53 5.74 -8.81 17.43
CA GLU A 53 4.87 -7.71 16.99
C GLU A 53 4.10 -8.05 15.70
N VAL A 54 4.43 -9.16 15.03
CA VAL A 54 3.77 -9.62 13.80
C VAL A 54 2.74 -10.70 14.15
N ARG A 55 1.48 -10.46 13.77
CA ARG A 55 0.41 -11.46 13.93
C ARG A 55 0.53 -12.55 12.88
N ASP A 56 0.32 -13.80 13.30
CA ASP A 56 0.33 -14.94 12.38
C ASP A 56 -0.91 -14.93 11.47
N PHE A 57 -0.73 -15.23 10.19
CA PHE A 57 -1.82 -15.23 9.21
C PHE A 57 -2.87 -16.32 9.45
N GLY A 58 -2.53 -17.41 10.14
CA GLY A 58 -3.45 -18.47 10.53
C GLY A 58 -4.44 -18.03 11.61
N GLU A 59 -4.10 -17.01 12.40
CA GLU A 59 -4.99 -16.45 13.43
C GLU A 59 -5.95 -15.38 12.89
N ILE A 60 -5.79 -14.99 11.62
CA ILE A 60 -6.61 -13.97 10.98
C ILE A 60 -7.75 -14.67 10.23
N ASP A 61 -9.01 -14.36 10.60
CA ASP A 61 -10.16 -14.74 9.78
C ASP A 61 -10.11 -13.95 8.46
N ARG A 62 -10.04 -14.69 7.35
CA ARG A 62 -9.92 -14.16 5.99
C ARG A 62 -11.23 -14.27 5.21
N GLY A 63 -12.33 -14.63 5.87
CA GLY A 63 -13.62 -14.81 5.20
C GLY A 63 -13.61 -15.97 4.21
N GLN A 64 -12.90 -17.06 4.51
CA GLN A 64 -12.72 -18.22 3.61
C GLN A 64 -14.05 -18.91 3.25
N SER A 65 -15.08 -18.71 4.08
CA SER A 65 -16.45 -19.19 3.86
C SER A 65 -17.27 -18.29 2.93
N ALA A 66 -16.81 -17.07 2.63
CA ALA A 66 -17.50 -16.13 1.76
C ALA A 66 -17.36 -16.57 0.29
N LYS A 67 -18.50 -16.76 -0.38
CA LYS A 67 -18.53 -17.06 -1.81
C LYS A 67 -18.63 -15.77 -2.60
N ILE A 68 -17.62 -15.46 -3.39
CA ILE A 68 -17.59 -14.30 -4.29
C ILE A 68 -18.30 -14.66 -5.59
N LYS A 69 -19.29 -13.87 -5.99
CA LYS A 69 -19.96 -14.04 -7.29
C LYS A 69 -19.13 -13.38 -8.40
N PRO A 70 -19.15 -13.90 -9.64
CA PRO A 70 -18.38 -13.33 -10.75
C PRO A 70 -18.63 -11.82 -10.97
N GLY A 71 -19.90 -11.39 -10.94
CA GLY A 71 -20.25 -9.98 -11.14
C GLY A 71 -19.84 -9.03 -10.01
N GLU A 72 -19.56 -9.54 -8.80
CA GLU A 72 -19.05 -8.73 -7.68
C GLU A 72 -17.57 -8.40 -7.90
N LEU A 73 -16.82 -9.33 -8.49
CA LEU A 73 -15.40 -9.15 -8.80
C LEU A 73 -15.21 -8.13 -9.93
N ASP A 74 -16.03 -8.21 -10.98
CA ASP A 74 -16.01 -7.25 -12.08
C ASP A 74 -16.33 -5.83 -11.60
N LEU A 75 -17.32 -5.68 -10.71
CA LEU A 75 -17.68 -4.40 -10.11
C LEU A 75 -16.55 -3.84 -9.24
N ALA A 76 -15.92 -4.69 -8.43
CA ALA A 76 -14.76 -4.30 -7.62
C ALA A 76 -13.60 -3.84 -8.50
N GLY A 77 -13.35 -4.52 -9.63
CA GLY A 77 -12.33 -4.10 -10.61
C GLY A 77 -12.58 -2.69 -11.16
N GLN A 78 -13.81 -2.41 -11.60
CA GLN A 78 -14.17 -1.06 -12.09
C GLN A 78 -14.00 0.03 -11.02
N LEU A 79 -14.26 -0.30 -9.75
CA LEU A 79 -14.08 0.64 -8.64
C LEU A 79 -12.59 0.92 -8.41
N ILE A 80 -11.76 -0.12 -8.39
CA ILE A 80 -10.31 0.02 -8.24
C ILE A 80 -9.76 0.88 -9.38
N ASP A 81 -10.15 0.60 -10.63
CA ASP A 81 -9.73 1.38 -11.79
C ASP A 81 -10.17 2.85 -11.69
N GLY A 82 -11.38 3.11 -11.20
CA GLY A 82 -11.87 4.46 -11.00
C GLY A 82 -11.13 5.22 -9.89
N LEU A 83 -10.72 4.54 -8.82
CA LEU A 83 -10.03 5.16 -7.68
C LEU A 83 -8.51 5.19 -7.83
N SER A 84 -7.95 4.46 -8.80
CA SER A 84 -6.52 4.40 -9.04
C SER A 84 -6.00 5.66 -9.73
N SER A 85 -4.82 6.10 -9.32
CA SER A 85 -4.01 7.11 -10.00
C SER A 85 -2.83 6.44 -10.69
N ASP A 86 -2.41 6.96 -11.85
CA ASP A 86 -1.24 6.43 -12.57
C ASP A 86 0.07 6.74 -11.84
N GLU A 87 0.10 7.85 -11.11
CA GLU A 87 1.27 8.34 -10.39
C GLU A 87 0.96 8.51 -8.89
N PHE A 88 1.95 8.15 -8.06
CA PHE A 88 1.92 8.39 -6.62
C PHE A 88 2.64 9.70 -6.31
N HIS A 89 1.87 10.66 -5.81
CA HIS A 89 2.34 11.99 -5.43
C HIS A 89 2.33 12.11 -3.89
N PRO A 90 3.46 11.84 -3.20
CA PRO A 90 3.51 11.87 -1.74
C PRO A 90 3.16 13.25 -1.16
N GLU A 91 3.37 14.33 -1.91
CA GLU A 91 3.01 15.70 -1.56
C GLU A 91 1.51 15.93 -1.36
N GLN A 92 0.66 15.03 -1.82
CA GLN A 92 -0.79 15.12 -1.61
C GLN A 92 -1.23 14.66 -0.21
N TYR A 93 -0.33 14.01 0.55
CA TYR A 93 -0.63 13.47 1.87
C TYR A 93 -0.04 14.38 2.95
N GLU A 94 -0.92 15.10 3.64
CA GLU A 94 -0.55 16.03 4.70
C GLU A 94 -0.77 15.43 6.10
N ASP A 95 0.01 15.90 7.08
CA ASP A 95 -0.15 15.55 8.49
C ASP A 95 -1.34 16.33 9.09
N GLU A 96 -2.55 15.79 8.93
CA GLU A 96 -3.77 16.38 9.45
C GLU A 96 -3.74 16.62 10.97
N TYR A 97 -2.98 15.82 11.73
CA TYR A 97 -2.82 16.02 13.16
C TYR A 97 -2.03 17.31 13.43
N ARG A 98 -0.90 17.50 12.74
CA ARG A 98 -0.11 18.74 12.82
C ARG A 98 -0.94 19.96 12.43
N HIS A 99 -1.74 19.86 11.36
CA HIS A 99 -2.65 20.94 10.96
C HIS A 99 -3.65 21.28 12.06
N ARG A 100 -4.35 20.28 12.61
CA ARG A 100 -5.28 20.48 13.74
C ARG A 100 -4.58 21.14 14.94
N VAL A 101 -3.38 20.70 15.30
CA VAL A 101 -2.64 21.32 16.42
C VAL A 101 -2.30 22.78 16.12
N LEU A 102 -1.84 23.10 14.92
CA LEU A 102 -1.55 24.48 14.51
C LEU A 102 -2.81 25.37 14.55
N ASP A 103 -3.95 24.85 14.10
CA ASP A 103 -5.22 25.56 14.16
C ASP A 103 -5.64 25.87 15.60
N LEU A 104 -5.48 24.91 16.52
CA LEU A 104 -5.74 25.11 17.95
C LEU A 104 -4.78 26.16 18.55
N VAL A 105 -3.51 26.17 18.13
CA VAL A 105 -2.54 27.18 18.55
C VAL A 105 -2.97 28.58 18.06
N ASN A 106 -3.33 28.71 16.79
CA ASN A 106 -3.78 29.98 16.21
C ASN A 106 -5.05 30.49 16.92
N GLN A 107 -6.03 29.63 17.19
CA GLN A 107 -7.24 29.99 17.93
C GLN A 107 -6.93 30.47 19.35
N LYS A 108 -5.98 29.85 20.04
CA LYS A 108 -5.51 30.32 21.36
C LYS A 108 -4.81 31.67 21.29
N VAL A 109 -3.99 31.91 20.26
CA VAL A 109 -3.32 33.20 20.02
C VAL A 109 -4.34 34.30 19.73
N GLU A 110 -5.42 33.98 19.01
CA GLU A 110 -6.55 34.87 18.74
C GLU A 110 -7.48 35.09 19.96
N GLY A 111 -7.19 34.46 21.12
CA GLY A 111 -7.95 34.64 22.36
C GLY A 111 -9.28 33.87 22.41
N LYS A 112 -9.50 32.89 21.53
CA LYS A 112 -10.70 32.03 21.55
C LYS A 112 -10.51 30.89 22.55
N GLU A 113 -11.51 30.63 23.40
CA GLU A 113 -11.53 29.44 24.25
C GLU A 113 -11.69 28.19 23.38
N VAL A 114 -10.62 27.42 23.27
CA VAL A 114 -10.58 26.19 22.49
C VAL A 114 -11.15 25.04 23.32
N THR A 115 -12.44 24.76 23.16
CA THR A 115 -13.04 23.52 23.61
C THR A 115 -12.81 22.44 22.55
N VAL A 116 -12.22 21.32 22.95
CA VAL A 116 -12.04 20.17 22.06
C VAL A 116 -13.42 19.55 21.83
N ALA A 117 -14.09 19.95 20.75
CA ALA A 117 -15.31 19.29 20.34
C ALA A 117 -14.98 17.83 19.99
N ALA A 118 -15.67 16.88 20.62
CA ALA A 118 -15.53 15.48 20.29
C ALA A 118 -15.88 15.28 18.80
N PRO A 119 -15.07 14.54 18.02
CA PRO A 119 -15.40 14.27 16.63
C PRO A 119 -16.73 13.52 16.59
N GLU A 120 -17.70 14.03 15.81
CA GLU A 120 -18.93 13.29 15.53
C GLU A 120 -18.56 11.98 14.85
N ALA A 121 -18.96 10.85 15.46
CA ALA A 121 -18.76 9.56 14.84
C ALA A 121 -19.57 9.52 13.53
N PRO A 122 -18.94 9.27 12.37
CA PRO A 122 -19.70 9.13 11.13
C PRO A 122 -20.68 7.97 11.30
N ARG A 123 -21.98 8.28 11.17
CA ARG A 123 -23.03 7.26 11.16
C ARG A 123 -22.89 6.47 9.86
N ALA A 124 -22.32 5.28 9.94
CA ALA A 124 -22.35 4.34 8.83
C ALA A 124 -23.81 3.93 8.57
N GLN A 125 -24.45 4.56 7.59
CA GLN A 125 -25.69 4.03 7.02
C GLN A 125 -25.31 2.75 6.27
N VAL A 126 -25.60 1.60 6.88
CA VAL A 126 -25.56 0.30 6.20
C VAL A 126 -26.77 0.24 5.28
N ILE A 127 -26.75 1.05 4.22
CA ILE A 127 -27.57 0.80 3.03
C ILE A 127 -26.79 -0.26 2.25
N ASP A 128 -27.51 -1.24 1.69
CA ASP A 128 -26.98 -2.33 0.88
C ASP A 128 -25.74 -1.86 0.11
N LEU A 129 -24.55 -2.34 0.51
CA LEU A 129 -23.28 -1.90 -0.04
C LEU A 129 -23.31 -1.96 -1.57
N MET A 130 -24.03 -2.92 -2.15
CA MET A 130 -24.14 -3.06 -3.60
C MET A 130 -24.92 -1.91 -4.24
N GLU A 131 -25.98 -1.41 -3.61
CA GLU A 131 -26.73 -0.25 -4.09
C GLU A 131 -25.91 1.03 -3.94
N ALA A 132 -25.29 1.23 -2.78
CA ALA A 132 -24.40 2.37 -2.53
C ALA A 132 -23.22 2.41 -3.53
N LEU A 133 -22.66 1.25 -3.87
CA LEU A 133 -21.58 1.12 -4.86
C LEU A 133 -22.06 1.42 -6.28
N LYS A 134 -23.20 0.87 -6.69
CA LYS A 134 -23.80 1.15 -8.01
C LYS A 134 -24.12 2.64 -8.18
N GLU A 135 -24.64 3.28 -7.14
CA GLU A 135 -24.89 4.73 -7.15
C GLU A 135 -23.60 5.55 -7.25
N SER A 136 -22.53 5.16 -6.55
CA SER A 136 -21.23 5.83 -6.61
C SER A 136 -20.62 5.75 -8.03
N LEU A 137 -20.71 4.60 -8.68
CA LEU A 137 -20.29 4.41 -10.08
C LEU A 137 -21.17 5.21 -11.06
N ALA A 138 -22.49 5.19 -10.89
CA ALA A 138 -23.40 5.94 -11.76
C ALA A 138 -23.19 7.46 -11.67
N LYS A 139 -22.96 7.99 -10.46
CA LYS A 139 -22.65 9.42 -10.24
C LYS A 139 -21.34 9.84 -10.92
N ARG A 140 -20.30 8.99 -10.91
CA ARG A 140 -19.02 9.26 -11.59
C ARG A 140 -19.11 9.23 -13.12
N VAL A 141 -19.90 8.31 -13.69
CA VAL A 141 -20.12 8.27 -15.15
C VAL A 141 -20.87 9.52 -15.63
N ALA A 142 -21.74 10.09 -14.81
CA ALA A 142 -22.48 11.32 -15.11
C ALA A 142 -21.61 12.60 -15.07
N THR A 143 -20.49 12.61 -14.32
CA THR A 143 -19.59 13.77 -14.19
C THR A 143 -18.46 13.84 -15.21
N GLY A 144 -18.41 12.93 -16.18
CA GLY A 144 -17.69 13.17 -17.45
C GLY A 144 -16.16 13.01 -17.44
N GLU A 145 -15.53 12.44 -16.41
CA GLU A 145 -14.10 12.09 -16.46
C GLU A 145 -13.90 10.73 -17.15
N LYS A 146 -13.98 10.74 -18.49
CA LYS A 146 -13.66 9.57 -19.32
C LYS A 146 -12.15 9.49 -19.54
N ARG A 147 -11.44 8.66 -18.78
CA ARG A 147 -10.15 8.12 -19.24
C ARG A 147 -10.42 6.95 -20.20
N PRO A 148 -9.78 6.91 -21.39
CA PRO A 148 -10.06 5.87 -22.38
C PRO A 148 -9.48 4.53 -21.93
N LEU A 149 -10.34 3.51 -21.84
CA LEU A 149 -9.96 2.11 -21.69
C LEU A 149 -9.06 1.70 -22.87
N ALA A 150 -7.80 1.37 -22.58
CA ALA A 150 -6.89 0.82 -23.57
C ALA A 150 -7.40 -0.58 -24.01
N LYS A 151 -7.79 -0.69 -25.28
CA LYS A 151 -8.16 -1.96 -25.91
C LYS A 151 -6.97 -2.92 -25.91
N ALA A 152 -7.00 -3.93 -25.05
CA ALA A 152 -6.12 -5.07 -25.16
C ALA A 152 -6.44 -5.84 -26.46
N LYS A 153 -5.50 -5.80 -27.41
CA LYS A 153 -5.52 -6.63 -28.62
C LYS A 153 -5.46 -8.10 -28.22
N ARG A 154 -6.49 -8.84 -28.60
CA ARG A 154 -6.55 -10.30 -28.61
C ARG A 154 -5.51 -10.82 -29.62
N SER A 155 -4.38 -11.35 -29.14
CA SER A 155 -3.47 -12.18 -29.93
C SER A 155 -3.91 -13.64 -29.76
N GLU A 156 -4.46 -14.18 -30.83
CA GLU A 156 -4.78 -15.57 -31.05
C GLU A 156 -3.54 -16.23 -31.67
N GLU A 157 -2.77 -17.02 -30.92
CA GLU A 157 -1.89 -18.03 -31.53
C GLU A 157 -1.46 -19.17 -30.58
N ALA A 158 -1.69 -20.39 -31.07
CA ALA A 158 -1.04 -21.68 -30.80
C ALA A 158 -1.19 -22.39 -29.44
N ALA A 159 -2.10 -23.38 -29.43
CA ALA A 159 -2.13 -24.50 -28.50
C ALA A 159 -0.95 -25.46 -28.69
N PRO A 160 -0.30 -25.98 -27.63
CA PRO A 160 0.65 -27.08 -27.77
C PRO A 160 -0.07 -28.44 -27.76
N ALA A 161 0.29 -29.28 -28.73
CA ALA A 161 -0.19 -30.65 -28.93
C ALA A 161 0.24 -31.62 -27.79
N PRO A 162 -0.52 -32.70 -27.53
CA PRO A 162 -0.26 -33.61 -26.42
C PRO A 162 0.94 -34.54 -26.68
N PRO A 163 1.73 -34.91 -25.64
CA PRO A 163 2.84 -35.84 -25.82
C PRO A 163 2.35 -37.28 -26.01
N LYS A 164 2.86 -37.94 -27.05
CA LYS A 164 2.64 -39.36 -27.34
C LYS A 164 3.34 -40.24 -26.29
N ARG A 165 2.55 -41.10 -25.66
CA ARG A 165 2.98 -42.31 -24.93
C ARG A 165 3.81 -43.22 -25.85
N ALA A 166 4.98 -43.66 -25.40
CA ALA A 166 5.64 -44.85 -25.90
C ALA A 166 5.95 -45.78 -24.73
N GLN A 167 5.32 -46.96 -24.73
CA GLN A 167 5.66 -48.08 -23.86
C GLN A 167 6.76 -48.94 -24.52
N ALA A 168 7.71 -49.35 -23.69
CA ALA A 168 8.48 -50.60 -23.64
C ALA A 168 8.83 -51.40 -24.93
N ALA A 169 10.13 -51.71 -25.10
CA ALA A 169 10.59 -53.06 -25.45
C ALA A 169 12.10 -53.27 -25.16
N LYS A 170 12.38 -54.29 -24.34
CA LYS A 170 13.54 -55.23 -24.30
C LYS A 170 14.80 -54.90 -25.12
N LYS A 171 15.97 -54.93 -24.46
CA LYS A 171 16.89 -56.09 -24.46
C LYS A 171 17.89 -55.98 -23.30
#